data_AF-A0A4Y8BYL0-F1
#
_entry.id   AF-A0A4Y8BYL0-F1
#
_cell.length_a   1.000
_cell.length_b   1.000
_cell.length_c   1.000
_cell.angle_alpha   90.00
_cell.angle_beta   90.00
_cell.angle_gamma   90.00
#
_symmetry.space_group_name_H-M   'P 1'
#
loop_
_entity.id
_entity.type
_entity.pdbx_description
1 polymer ?
#
loop_
_entity_poly.entity_id
_entity_poly.type
_entity_poly.pdbx_seq_one_letter_code
_entity_poly.pdbx_strand_id
1 'polypeptide(L)' 'FNDFNDLDNTDKIMRSSAHLATDLNADAIFSLTSSGKSAIKIARYRPNIEIIAVGHSEKTLNSLSIVWG' A
#
# COMPACT_ATOMS: atom_id res chain seq x y z
N PHE A 1 8.67 -9.88 -6.26
CA PHE A 1 8.63 -8.54 -5.66
C PHE A 1 10.01 -7.91 -5.71
N ASN A 2 10.12 -6.63 -6.04
CA ASN A 2 11.40 -5.93 -6.04
C ASN A 2 11.85 -5.61 -4.61
N ASP A 3 13.14 -5.81 -4.32
CA ASP A 3 13.72 -5.42 -3.04
C ASP A 3 14.02 -3.92 -3.01
N PHE A 4 13.18 -3.19 -2.28
CA PHE A 4 13.45 -1.80 -1.97
C PHE A 4 14.21 -1.65 -0.66
N ASN A 5 14.94 -0.55 -0.49
CA ASN A 5 15.50 -0.19 0.81
C ASN A 5 14.37 0.09 1.82
N ASP A 6 14.45 -0.56 2.98
CA ASP A 6 13.59 -0.30 4.11
C ASP A 6 14.12 0.95 4.84
N LEU A 7 13.40 2.07 4.71
CA LEU A 7 13.78 3.34 5.33
C LEU A 7 13.27 3.41 6.78
N ASP A 8 12.19 2.70 7.08
CA ASP A 8 11.66 2.55 8.43
C ASP A 8 11.04 1.16 8.68
N ASN A 9 10.69 0.86 9.93
CA ASN A 9 10.07 -0.42 10.31
C ASN A 9 8.72 -0.66 9.62
N THR A 10 8.04 0.39 9.18
CA THR A 10 6.75 0.26 8.48
C THR A 10 6.96 -0.30 7.08
N ASP A 11 8.10 -0.06 6.44
CA ASP A 11 8.39 -0.65 5.11
C ASP A 11 8.41 -2.18 5.14
N LYS A 12 8.97 -2.77 6.21
CA LYS A 12 8.98 -4.22 6.43
C LYS A 12 7.58 -4.78 6.57
N ILE A 13 6.72 -4.08 7.32
CA ILE A 13 5.32 -4.45 7.50
C ILE A 13 4.59 -4.38 6.15
N MET A 14 4.74 -3.27 5.41
CA MET A 14 4.05 -3.08 4.12
C MET A 14 4.50 -4.10 3.07
N ARG A 15 5.79 -4.46 3.04
CA ARG A 15 6.31 -5.55 2.20
C ARG A 15 5.64 -6.87 2.55
N SER A 16 5.68 -7.25 3.82
CA SER A 16 5.10 -8.50 4.31
C SER A 16 3.61 -8.57 4.02
N SER A 17 2.86 -7.47 4.22
CA SER A 17 1.44 -7.38 3.89
C SER A 17 1.17 -7.56 2.40
N ALA A 18 1.95 -6.94 1.50
CA ALA A 18 1.78 -7.10 0.06
C ALA A 18 2.05 -8.53 -0.42
N HIS A 19 3.09 -9.16 0.12
CA HIS A 19 3.40 -10.57 -0.11
C HIS A 19 2.28 -11.49 0.40
N LEU A 20 1.88 -11.32 1.66
CA LEU A 20 0.85 -12.15 2.28
C LEU A 20 -0.48 -12.05 1.54
N ALA A 21 -0.88 -10.85 1.13
CA ALA A 21 -2.10 -10.67 0.35
C ALA A 21 -2.05 -11.43 -0.98
N THR A 22 -0.87 -11.45 -1.63
CA THR A 22 -0.64 -12.22 -2.86
C THR A 22 -0.69 -13.72 -2.62
N ASP A 23 -0.01 -14.19 -1.57
CA ASP A 23 0.04 -15.61 -1.23
C ASP A 23 -1.34 -16.16 -0.82
N LEU A 24 -2.17 -15.32 -0.19
CA LEU A 24 -3.55 -15.65 0.18
C LEU A 24 -4.56 -15.49 -0.95
N ASN A 25 -4.16 -14.95 -2.12
CA ASN A 25 -5.07 -14.53 -3.18
C ASN A 25 -6.21 -13.63 -2.65
N ALA A 26 -5.85 -12.64 -1.81
CA ALA A 26 -6.81 -11.70 -1.27
C ALA A 26 -7.45 -10.86 -2.38
N ASP A 27 -8.74 -10.55 -2.25
CA ASP A 27 -9.46 -9.73 -3.23
C ASP A 27 -8.97 -8.27 -3.24
N ALA A 28 -8.62 -7.73 -2.06
CA ALA A 28 -8.16 -6.35 -1.90
C ALA A 28 -7.32 -6.14 -0.64
N ILE A 29 -6.52 -5.06 -0.62
CA ILE A 29 -5.77 -4.58 0.53
C ILE A 29 -6.36 -3.25 1.01
N PHE A 30 -6.90 -3.20 2.22
CA PHE A 30 -7.36 -1.95 2.83
C PHE A 30 -6.22 -1.21 3.53
N SER A 31 -5.94 0.01 3.08
CA SER A 31 -4.91 0.87 3.65
C SER A 31 -5.53 2.02 4.44
N LEU A 32 -5.62 1.87 5.76
CA LEU A 32 -6.03 2.95 6.65
C LEU A 32 -4.88 3.95 6.79
N THR A 33 -5.08 5.18 6.31
CA THR A 33 -3.98 6.15 6.25
C THR A 33 -4.43 7.60 6.46
N SER A 34 -3.66 8.34 7.26
CA SER A 34 -3.85 9.78 7.46
C SER A 34 -3.10 10.62 6.41
N SER A 35 -1.92 10.16 5.98
CA SER A 35 -1.00 10.89 5.10
C SER A 35 -0.77 10.23 3.74
N GLY A 36 -1.34 9.06 3.49
CA GLY A 36 -1.17 8.31 2.24
C GLY A 36 0.07 7.41 2.20
N LYS A 37 1.00 7.55 3.17
CA LYS A 37 2.27 6.82 3.19
C LYS A 37 2.10 5.29 3.18
N SER A 38 1.11 4.76 3.90
CA SER A 38 0.86 3.31 3.95
C SER A 38 0.45 2.77 2.58
N ALA A 39 -0.47 3.44 1.89
CA ALA A 39 -0.93 3.05 0.55
C ALA A 39 0.22 3.10 -0.47
N ILE A 40 1.00 4.19 -0.46
CA ILE A 40 2.18 4.34 -1.33
C ILE A 40 3.22 3.24 -1.09
N LYS A 41 3.46 2.89 0.17
CA LYS A 41 4.42 1.84 0.54
C LYS A 41 3.99 0.44 0.13
N ILE A 42 2.69 0.17 0.07
CA ILE A 42 2.17 -1.10 -0.48
C ILE A 42 2.28 -1.03 -2.02
N ALA A 43 1.80 0.05 -2.63
CA ALA A 43 1.80 0.28 -4.07
C ALA A 43 3.18 0.15 -4.74
N ARG A 44 4.27 0.49 -4.03
CA ARG A 44 5.66 0.35 -4.55
C ARG A 44 5.95 -1.06 -5.04
N TYR A 45 5.35 -2.06 -4.40
CA TYR A 45 5.52 -3.48 -4.67
C TYR A 45 4.67 -3.96 -5.85
N ARG A 46 3.79 -3.12 -6.37
CA ARG A 46 2.87 -3.38 -7.48
C ARG A 46 2.19 -4.74 -7.40
N PRO A 47 1.52 -5.05 -6.27
CA PRO A 47 0.74 -6.29 -6.18
C PRO A 47 -0.33 -6.28 -7.27
N ASN A 48 -0.66 -7.45 -7.80
CA ASN A 48 -1.79 -7.63 -8.71
C ASN A 48 -3.10 -7.78 -7.91
N ILE A 49 -3.32 -6.87 -6.97
CA ILE A 49 -4.43 -6.85 -6.01
C ILE A 49 -4.84 -5.38 -5.83
N GLU A 50 -6.14 -5.14 -5.74
CA GLU A 50 -6.69 -3.79 -5.58
C GLU A 50 -6.29 -3.19 -4.22
N ILE A 51 -5.84 -1.93 -4.21
CA ILE A 51 -5.46 -1.23 -2.97
C ILE A 51 -6.52 -0.18 -2.65
N ILE A 52 -7.30 -0.42 -1.60
CA ILE A 52 -8.36 0.48 -1.17
C ILE A 52 -7.82 1.39 -0.05
N ALA A 53 -7.45 2.61 -0.41
CA ALA A 53 -6.99 3.61 0.57
C ALA A 53 -8.18 4.28 1.27
N VAL A 54 -8.21 4.19 2.61
CA VAL A 54 -9.22 4.84 3.45
C VAL A 54 -8.54 5.91 4.30
N GLY A 55 -8.98 7.15 4.15
CA GLY A 55 -8.43 8.30 4.84
C GLY A 55 -9.50 9.36 5.11
N HIS A 56 -9.23 10.25 6.05
CA HIS A 56 -10.15 11.32 6.45
C HIS A 56 -9.97 12.62 5.65
N SER A 57 -8.89 12.73 4.87
CA SER A 57 -8.52 13.93 4.13
C SER A 57 -8.70 13.69 2.64
N GLU A 58 -9.65 14.41 2.03
CA GLU A 58 -9.87 14.36 0.58
C GLU A 58 -8.61 14.75 -0.19
N LYS A 59 -7.86 15.76 0.29
CA LYS A 59 -6.57 16.14 -0.30
C LYS A 59 -5.58 14.97 -0.32
N THR A 60 -5.53 14.18 0.77
CA THR A 60 -4.66 12.99 0.83
C THR A 60 -5.15 11.94 -0.17
N LEU A 61 -6.45 11.64 -0.21
CA LEU A 61 -7.02 10.65 -1.12
C LEU A 61 -6.83 11.05 -2.61
N ASN A 62 -7.06 12.31 -2.96
CA ASN A 62 -6.82 12.83 -4.31
C ASN A 62 -5.35 12.71 -4.73
N SER A 63 -4.41 12.88 -3.78
CA SER A 63 -2.99 12.68 -4.07
C SER A 63 -2.63 11.21 -4.34
N LEU A 64 -3.45 10.26 -3.86
CA LEU A 64 -3.27 8.84 -4.10
C LEU A 64 -3.81 8.40 -5.46
N SER A 65 -4.66 9.18 -6.13
CA SER A 65 -5.22 8.81 -7.44
C SER A 65 -4.19 8.67 -8.57
N ILE A 66 -2.97 9.20 -8.38
CA ILE A 66 -1.84 9.01 -9.31
C ILE A 66 -0.90 7.88 -8.91
N VAL A 67 -1.13 7.27 -7.74
CA VAL A 67 -0.32 6.18 -7.21
C VAL A 67 -0.80 4.87 -7.82
N TRP A 68 0.11 3.91 -8.02
CA TRP A 68 -0.23 2.61 -8.58
C TRP A 68 -1.16 1.80 -7.67
N GLY A 69 -2.15 1.13 -8.28
CA GLY A 69 -3.09 0.26 -7.57
C GLY A 69 -4.38 0.99 -7.28
#